data_AF-A0A429QUN1-F1
#
_entry.id   AF-A0A429QUN1-F1
#
_cell.length_a   1.000
_cell.length_b   1.000
_cell.length_c   1.000
_cell.angle_alpha   90.00
_cell.angle_beta   90.00
_cell.angle_gamma   90.00
#
_symmetry.space_group_name_H-M   'P 1'
#
loop_
_entity.id
_entity.type
_entity.pdbx_description
1 polymer ?
#
loop_
_entity_poly.entity_id
_entity_poly.type
_entity_poly.pdbx_seq_one_letter_code
_entity_poly.pdbx_strand_id
1 'polypeptide(L)'
;MSRSQTVTRQADGTAQAQDAPAGRADLGVFGPGWTAEFLGGRLNRSLTRGSGSITTTDLGVSESVRYDLTSRLDRPDGGYLITYTAPDGSKITESAVWDEAAGVLRTTITETVNLGLATAPAGDDVPVNALGQPIPAADLKPAFTWKEVAGGAWRVTGVGTKAFKTTTVAYDSKGRVQQVDEPARGETPARSVRVSYASATTAVGTSLGDMAGRVKDITVTEGATVQTRARYSYDGRGLLRKATDPASGLDLNAYTYDGYDRVVTATTDEGARWELTYSGDAVAPQASETTGTLPVPGGPVTGAASQNEPEGVAPGPEEFLDPDVSLPLPYPGPCSTAGSWMLYASEGCSTKVAHHGWRNPSWKQLKSGTFVRGVDNDHCTTAPDRPLGYDFRAACDAHDYGYGTIGNSSKEHRYSLSPSKVAEVDALFWDMLYDRTCRGYAVKSPCRAAATALYGAVAVSARAKAGADAT
;
A
#
# COMPACT_ATOMS: atom_id res chain seq x y z
N MET A 1 5.17 -2.99 -2.68
CA MET A 1 5.48 -2.14 -3.84
C MET A 1 4.41 -2.43 -4.89
N SER A 2 3.62 -1.44 -5.29
CA SER A 2 2.59 -1.57 -6.32
C SER A 2 3.09 -1.02 -7.66
N ARG A 3 2.30 -1.26 -8.71
CA ARG A 3 2.62 -0.94 -10.11
C ARG A 3 1.36 -0.45 -10.79
N SER A 4 1.44 0.64 -11.53
CA SER A 4 0.36 1.13 -12.38
C SER A 4 0.86 1.31 -13.81
N GLN A 5 0.03 0.97 -14.79
CA GLN A 5 0.28 1.32 -16.18
C GLN A 5 -0.61 2.51 -16.55
N THR A 6 -0.02 3.57 -17.10
CA THR A 6 -0.78 4.73 -17.59
C THR A 6 -0.73 4.77 -19.11
N VAL A 7 -1.83 5.18 -19.75
CA VAL A 7 -1.94 5.33 -21.20
C VAL A 7 -2.40 6.75 -21.50
N THR A 8 -1.80 7.40 -22.49
CA THR A 8 -2.15 8.76 -22.90
C THR A 8 -2.35 8.86 -24.40
N ARG A 9 -3.24 9.77 -24.81
CA ARG A 9 -3.52 10.06 -26.21
C ARG A 9 -2.33 10.81 -26.80
N GLN A 10 -1.77 10.30 -27.88
CA GLN A 10 -0.73 10.98 -28.64
C GLN A 10 -1.32 12.02 -29.60
N ALA A 11 -0.47 12.89 -30.13
CA ALA A 11 -0.88 13.96 -31.05
C ALA A 11 -1.50 13.43 -32.36
N ASP A 12 -1.16 12.21 -32.77
CA ASP A 12 -1.72 11.51 -33.93
C ASP A 12 -3.08 10.85 -33.64
N GLY A 13 -3.58 11.00 -32.41
CA GLY A 13 -4.79 10.37 -31.92
C GLY A 13 -4.53 9.02 -31.26
N THR A 14 -3.49 8.26 -31.58
CA THR A 14 -3.34 6.91 -31.01
C THR A 14 -2.99 6.98 -29.52
N ALA A 15 -3.73 6.27 -28.68
CA ALA A 15 -3.35 6.13 -27.27
C ALA A 15 -2.16 5.18 -27.14
N GLN A 16 -1.14 5.57 -26.37
CA GLN A 16 0.09 4.80 -26.13
C GLN A 16 0.45 4.78 -24.65
N ALA A 17 1.23 3.78 -24.25
CA ALA A 17 1.73 3.68 -22.89
C ALA A 17 2.54 4.95 -22.51
N GLN A 18 2.26 5.48 -21.32
CA GLN A 18 2.90 6.70 -20.82
C GLN A 18 4.01 6.33 -19.83
N ASP A 19 5.23 6.78 -20.13
CA ASP A 19 6.34 6.67 -19.21
C ASP A 19 6.10 7.45 -17.91
N ALA A 20 6.83 7.06 -16.86
CA ALA A 20 6.82 7.80 -15.60
C ALA A 20 7.10 9.30 -15.84
N PRO A 21 6.52 10.20 -15.03
CA PRO A 21 6.68 11.64 -15.24
C PRO A 21 8.15 12.05 -15.36
N ALA A 22 8.47 12.98 -16.26
CA ALA A 22 9.87 13.35 -16.54
C ALA A 22 10.67 13.78 -15.29
N GLY A 23 10.03 14.45 -14.33
CA GLY A 23 10.64 14.81 -13.04
C GLY A 23 10.77 13.65 -12.04
N ARG A 24 10.22 12.48 -12.36
CA ARG A 24 10.14 11.25 -11.56
C ARG A 24 10.46 10.00 -12.39
N ALA A 25 11.46 10.07 -13.24
CA ALA A 25 11.96 8.89 -13.97
C ALA A 25 12.36 7.73 -13.03
N ASP A 26 12.66 8.03 -11.76
CA ASP A 26 12.88 7.05 -10.69
C ASP A 26 11.66 6.15 -10.38
N LEU A 27 10.47 6.51 -10.85
CA LEU A 27 9.28 5.66 -10.77
C LEU A 27 9.14 4.75 -12.00
N GLY A 28 9.81 5.04 -13.12
CA GLY A 28 9.76 4.26 -14.37
C GLY A 28 10.57 2.96 -14.34
N VAL A 29 10.75 2.34 -13.17
CA VAL A 29 11.73 1.28 -12.97
C VAL A 29 11.36 -0.06 -13.61
N PHE A 30 10.10 -0.22 -14.04
CA PHE A 30 9.60 -1.44 -14.70
C PHE A 30 9.54 -1.37 -16.22
N GLY A 31 10.06 -0.32 -16.84
CA GLY A 31 10.00 -0.23 -18.30
C GLY A 31 8.97 0.78 -18.79
N PRO A 32 8.82 0.85 -20.11
CA PRO A 32 7.87 1.75 -20.75
C PRO A 32 6.44 1.57 -20.22
N GLY A 33 5.73 2.67 -20.01
CA GLY A 33 4.34 2.64 -19.58
C GLY A 33 4.08 2.39 -18.09
N TRP A 34 5.09 1.94 -17.34
CA TRP A 34 4.92 1.53 -15.95
C TRP A 34 5.42 2.58 -14.97
N THR A 35 4.59 2.88 -13.97
CA THR A 35 4.97 3.65 -12.79
C THR A 35 4.98 2.73 -11.58
N ALA A 36 6.12 2.67 -10.91
CA ALA A 36 6.25 2.00 -9.63
C ALA A 36 5.69 2.86 -8.50
N GLU A 37 5.16 2.20 -7.50
CA GLU A 37 4.76 2.85 -6.26
C GLU A 37 5.43 2.17 -5.07
N PHE A 38 6.18 2.97 -4.34
CA PHE A 38 6.86 2.56 -3.13
C PHE A 38 6.08 3.05 -1.92
N LEU A 39 6.04 2.21 -0.87
CA LEU A 39 5.28 2.48 0.34
C LEU A 39 3.80 2.80 0.05
N GLY A 40 3.24 2.11 -0.95
CA GLY A 40 1.85 2.25 -1.39
C GLY A 40 1.49 3.69 -1.77
N GLY A 41 2.32 4.30 -2.62
CA GLY A 41 2.09 5.64 -3.15
C GLY A 41 2.67 6.78 -2.32
N ARG A 42 3.10 6.55 -1.06
CA ARG A 42 3.64 7.62 -0.19
C ARG A 42 4.90 8.31 -0.73
N LEU A 43 5.66 7.65 -1.62
CA LEU A 43 6.81 8.26 -2.31
C LEU A 43 6.46 8.94 -3.64
N ASN A 44 5.21 8.87 -4.10
CA ASN A 44 4.74 9.49 -5.33
C ASN A 44 4.47 10.99 -5.12
N ARG A 45 5.45 11.68 -4.55
CA ARG A 45 5.40 13.11 -4.29
C ARG A 45 6.56 13.84 -4.94
N SER A 46 6.36 15.09 -5.32
CA SER A 46 7.44 15.98 -5.74
C SER A 46 7.48 17.23 -4.88
N LEU A 47 8.65 17.83 -4.77
CA LEU A 47 8.86 19.11 -4.09
C LEU A 47 9.54 20.07 -5.07
N THR A 48 8.92 21.23 -5.26
CA THR A 48 9.46 22.32 -6.08
C THR A 48 9.71 23.53 -5.19
N ARG A 49 10.90 24.10 -5.29
CA ARG A 49 11.27 25.33 -4.58
C ARG A 49 11.00 26.53 -5.48
N GLY A 50 10.41 27.58 -4.91
CA GLY A 50 10.24 28.88 -5.54
C GLY A 50 10.80 29.99 -4.64
N SER A 51 10.82 31.22 -5.15
CA SER A 51 11.21 32.38 -4.35
C SER A 51 10.19 32.61 -3.24
N GLY A 52 10.59 32.35 -1.99
CA GLY A 52 9.73 32.54 -0.81
C GLY A 52 8.62 31.50 -0.64
N SER A 53 8.68 30.36 -1.35
CA SER A 53 7.67 29.31 -1.22
C SER A 53 8.19 27.93 -1.58
N ILE A 54 7.55 26.90 -1.03
CA ILE A 54 7.72 25.52 -1.45
C ILE A 54 6.36 24.97 -1.89
N THR A 55 6.35 24.17 -2.95
CA THR A 55 5.15 23.44 -3.38
C THR A 55 5.43 21.96 -3.35
N THR A 56 4.61 21.21 -2.62
CA THR A 56 4.58 19.74 -2.69
C THR A 56 3.42 19.31 -3.55
N THR A 57 3.60 18.24 -4.32
CA THR A 57 2.56 17.68 -5.19
C THR A 57 2.46 16.19 -4.94
N ASP A 58 1.26 15.69 -4.65
CA ASP A 58 0.94 14.26 -4.72
C ASP A 58 0.67 13.91 -6.19
N LEU A 59 1.58 13.15 -6.78
CA LEU A 59 1.55 12.83 -8.20
C LEU A 59 0.50 11.77 -8.53
N GLY A 60 0.09 10.96 -7.55
CA GLY A 60 -0.95 9.95 -7.75
C GLY A 60 -2.35 10.56 -7.88
N VAL A 61 -2.56 11.77 -7.36
CA VAL A 61 -3.85 12.49 -7.47
C VAL A 61 -3.74 13.87 -8.11
N SER A 62 -2.54 14.29 -8.51
CA SER A 62 -2.25 15.59 -9.12
C SER A 62 -2.70 16.79 -8.28
N GLU A 63 -2.68 16.65 -6.95
CA GLU A 63 -3.02 17.71 -6.00
C GLU A 63 -1.75 18.32 -5.44
N SER A 64 -1.72 19.65 -5.30
CA SER A 64 -0.56 20.39 -4.81
C SER A 64 -0.90 21.24 -3.59
N VAL A 65 0.05 21.35 -2.67
CA VAL A 65 -0.01 22.24 -1.52
C VAL A 65 1.13 23.24 -1.61
N ARG A 66 0.80 24.53 -1.58
CA ARG A 66 1.77 25.62 -1.54
C ARG A 66 1.96 26.07 -0.09
N TYR A 67 3.23 26.21 0.30
CA TYR A 67 3.68 26.70 1.59
C TYR A 67 4.42 28.01 1.36
N ASP A 68 3.95 29.08 1.97
CA ASP A 68 4.58 30.40 1.86
C ASP A 68 5.52 30.64 3.04
N LEU A 69 6.62 31.35 2.79
CA LEU A 69 7.62 31.68 3.80
C LEU A 69 6.99 32.47 4.96
N THR A 70 7.23 32.01 6.18
CA THR A 70 6.70 32.62 7.41
C THR A 70 7.78 33.02 8.40
N SER A 71 8.91 32.30 8.43
CA SER A 71 10.06 32.70 9.26
C SER A 71 11.38 32.20 8.66
N ARG A 72 12.45 32.92 9.00
CA ARG A 72 13.83 32.54 8.68
C ARG A 72 14.72 32.88 9.88
N LEU A 73 15.62 31.95 10.19
CA LEU A 73 16.65 32.10 11.20
C LEU A 73 17.98 31.66 10.60
N ASP A 74 18.89 32.59 10.37
CA ASP A 74 20.26 32.27 9.96
C ASP A 74 21.09 31.85 11.18
N ARG A 75 22.00 30.91 10.99
CA ARG A 75 22.86 30.37 12.04
C ARG A 75 24.29 30.90 11.91
N PRO A 76 25.05 31.01 13.02
CA PRO A 76 26.43 31.49 12.97
C PRO A 76 27.39 30.62 12.14
N ASP A 77 27.06 29.34 11.93
CA ASP A 77 27.82 28.38 11.13
C ASP A 77 27.59 28.51 9.61
N GLY A 78 26.85 29.55 9.18
CA GLY A 78 26.44 29.73 7.78
C GLY A 78 25.24 28.87 7.36
N GLY A 79 24.70 28.06 8.28
CA GLY A 79 23.45 27.34 8.08
C GLY A 79 22.22 28.21 8.30
N TYR A 80 21.04 27.59 8.20
CA TYR A 80 19.77 28.28 8.41
C TYR A 80 18.63 27.34 8.80
N LEU A 81 17.56 27.92 9.32
CA LEU A 81 16.27 27.30 9.55
C LEU A 81 15.17 28.20 8.97
N ILE A 82 14.42 27.69 8.00
CA ILE A 82 13.32 28.41 7.35
C ILE A 82 12.03 27.65 7.60
N THR A 83 10.95 28.36 7.96
CA THR A 83 9.61 27.78 8.10
C THR A 83 8.67 28.37 7.07
N TYR A 84 7.95 27.50 6.37
CA TYR A 84 6.88 27.82 5.45
C TYR A 84 5.57 27.25 6.00
N THR A 85 4.46 27.96 5.78
CA THR A 85 3.13 27.55 6.25
C THR A 85 2.14 27.59 5.10
N ALA A 86 1.30 26.56 5.00
CA ALA A 86 0.18 26.50 4.06
C ALA A 86 -1.11 27.03 4.69
N PRO A 87 -2.14 27.39 3.91
CA PRO A 87 -3.41 27.93 4.44
C PRO A 87 -4.15 27.00 5.40
N ASP A 88 -3.97 25.69 5.25
CA ASP A 88 -4.54 24.65 6.12
C ASP A 88 -3.78 24.48 7.45
N GLY A 89 -2.71 25.27 7.67
CA GLY A 89 -1.83 25.20 8.82
C GLY A 89 -0.74 24.13 8.73
N SER A 90 -0.65 23.38 7.61
CA SER A 90 0.46 22.48 7.34
C SER A 90 1.77 23.27 7.27
N LYS A 91 2.88 22.66 7.68
CA LYS A 91 4.18 23.34 7.78
C LYS A 91 5.26 22.63 7.00
N ILE A 92 6.19 23.40 6.44
CA ILE A 92 7.47 22.91 5.97
C ILE A 92 8.58 23.61 6.75
N THR A 93 9.49 22.82 7.30
CA THR A 93 10.71 23.31 7.94
C THR A 93 11.92 22.88 7.11
N GLU A 94 12.62 23.85 6.53
CA GLU A 94 13.88 23.64 5.82
C GLU A 94 15.04 23.96 6.76
N SER A 95 15.89 22.99 7.07
CA SER A 95 17.10 23.17 7.87
C SER A 95 18.32 22.88 7.02
N ALA A 96 19.26 23.81 7.00
CA ALA A 96 20.55 23.64 6.37
C ALA A 96 21.66 23.72 7.42
N VAL A 97 22.56 22.75 7.41
CA VAL A 97 23.66 22.61 8.39
C VAL A 97 24.97 22.44 7.64
N TRP A 98 26.00 23.18 8.02
CA TRP A 98 27.32 23.02 7.43
C TRP A 98 27.94 21.69 7.88
N ASP A 99 28.28 20.83 6.93
CA ASP A 99 29.03 19.61 7.21
C ASP A 99 30.51 19.86 6.91
N GLU A 100 31.30 20.07 7.96
CA GLU A 100 32.74 20.33 7.86
C GLU A 100 33.49 19.18 7.18
N ALA A 101 33.10 17.93 7.44
CA ALA A 101 33.80 16.76 6.89
C ALA A 101 33.56 16.63 5.39
N ALA A 102 32.37 16.99 4.92
CA ALA A 102 32.02 16.97 3.50
C ALA A 102 32.32 18.31 2.79
N GLY A 103 32.59 19.38 3.53
CA GLY A 103 32.82 20.72 2.99
C GLY A 103 31.59 21.30 2.25
N VAL A 104 30.38 20.88 2.62
CA VAL A 104 29.14 21.26 1.94
C VAL A 104 28.01 21.52 2.93
N LEU A 105 27.07 22.38 2.53
CA LEU A 105 25.84 22.61 3.28
C LEU A 105 24.85 21.46 3.02
N ARG A 106 24.47 20.74 4.08
CA ARG A 106 23.45 19.69 4.00
C ARG A 106 22.09 20.25 4.33
N THR A 107 21.17 20.17 3.37
CA THR A 107 19.78 20.64 3.55
C THR A 107 18.84 19.47 3.75
N THR A 108 17.98 19.56 4.76
CA THR A 108 16.87 18.63 5.01
C THR A 108 15.59 19.43 5.11
N ILE A 109 14.54 18.97 4.43
CA ILE A 109 13.21 19.58 4.50
C ILE A 109 12.27 18.60 5.20
N THR A 110 11.52 19.08 6.19
CA THR A 110 10.46 18.30 6.86
C THR A 110 9.11 18.96 6.61
N GLU A 111 8.23 18.25 5.92
CA GLU A 111 6.82 18.60 5.75
C GLU A 111 6.02 17.94 6.87
N THR A 112 5.19 18.69 7.57
CA THR A 112 4.21 18.20 8.55
C THR A 112 2.82 18.62 8.11
N VAL A 113 1.99 17.63 7.79
CA VAL A 113 0.62 17.86 7.34
C VAL A 113 -0.27 18.13 8.56
N ASN A 114 -1.02 19.23 8.52
CA ASN A 114 -1.91 19.60 9.61
C ASN A 114 -3.23 18.84 9.49
N LEU A 115 -3.36 17.75 10.26
CA LEU A 115 -4.60 16.98 10.37
C LEU A 115 -5.07 16.93 11.83
N GLY A 116 -6.36 17.16 12.04
CA GLY A 116 -7.02 16.98 13.33
C GLY A 116 -7.48 15.53 13.52
N LEU A 117 -6.61 14.67 14.04
CA LEU A 117 -6.90 13.23 14.26
C LEU A 117 -7.08 12.84 15.72
N ALA A 118 -6.84 13.76 16.67
CA ALA A 118 -6.94 13.48 18.09
C ALA A 118 -8.34 13.65 18.68
N THR A 119 -9.31 14.02 17.85
CA THR A 119 -10.71 14.20 18.25
C THR A 119 -11.57 13.30 17.38
N ALA A 120 -12.45 12.54 18.02
CA ALA A 120 -13.44 11.71 17.36
C ALA A 120 -14.85 12.19 17.75
N PRO A 121 -15.87 11.94 16.91
CA PRO A 121 -17.27 12.08 17.30
C PRO A 121 -17.58 11.28 18.58
N ALA A 122 -18.66 11.65 19.28
CA ALA A 122 -19.10 10.88 20.45
C ALA A 122 -19.45 9.44 20.05
N GLY A 123 -18.87 8.46 20.77
CA GLY A 123 -19.05 7.03 20.48
C GLY A 123 -18.04 6.45 19.49
N ASP A 124 -17.05 7.23 19.06
CA ASP A 124 -15.94 6.81 18.19
C ASP A 124 -14.61 6.88 18.96
N ASP A 125 -13.63 6.09 18.53
CA ASP A 125 -12.35 5.93 19.21
C ASP A 125 -11.34 7.02 18.82
N VAL A 126 -10.39 7.28 19.72
CA VAL A 126 -9.23 8.12 19.43
C VAL A 126 -7.97 7.27 19.38
N PRO A 127 -6.92 7.73 18.66
CA PRO A 127 -5.67 7.01 18.63
C PRO A 127 -5.05 6.88 20.03
N VAL A 128 -4.78 5.64 20.43
CA VAL A 128 -4.14 5.32 21.71
C VAL A 128 -2.77 4.68 21.51
N ASN A 129 -1.88 4.88 22.48
CA ASN A 129 -0.58 4.23 22.50
C ASN A 129 -0.71 2.76 22.96
N ALA A 130 0.41 2.04 23.03
CA ALA A 130 0.44 0.65 23.48
C ALA A 130 -0.05 0.42 24.93
N LEU A 131 -0.22 1.49 25.72
CA LEU A 131 -0.78 1.46 27.07
C LEU A 131 -2.27 1.85 27.11
N GLY A 132 -2.92 2.04 25.95
CA GLY A 132 -4.31 2.48 25.86
C GLY A 132 -4.52 3.96 26.18
N GLN A 133 -3.45 4.77 26.23
CA GLN A 133 -3.56 6.20 26.53
C GLN A 133 -3.69 7.03 25.24
N PRO A 134 -4.54 8.07 25.21
CA PRO A 134 -4.69 8.93 24.03
C PRO A 134 -3.36 9.54 23.57
N ILE A 135 -3.11 9.48 22.26
CA ILE A 135 -1.91 10.05 21.63
C ILE A 135 -2.12 11.55 21.39
N PRO A 136 -1.15 12.41 21.74
CA PRO A 136 -1.24 13.84 21.44
C PRO A 136 -1.42 14.14 19.95
N ALA A 137 -2.27 15.11 19.61
CA ALA A 137 -2.55 15.50 18.23
C ALA A 137 -1.29 15.83 17.41
N ALA A 138 -0.29 16.45 18.04
CA ALA A 138 0.97 16.78 17.40
C ALA A 138 1.75 15.53 16.96
N ASP A 139 1.62 14.42 17.68
CA ASP A 139 2.37 13.19 17.42
C ASP A 139 1.71 12.31 16.35
N LEU A 140 0.43 12.57 16.04
CA LEU A 140 -0.34 11.91 14.97
C LEU A 140 -0.18 12.57 13.59
N LYS A 141 0.43 13.76 13.52
CA LYS A 141 0.56 14.48 12.24
C LYS A 141 1.49 13.72 11.29
N PRO A 142 1.04 13.38 10.08
CA PRO A 142 1.90 12.81 9.06
C PRO A 142 3.05 13.76 8.73
N ALA A 143 4.24 13.19 8.65
CA ALA A 143 5.46 13.91 8.32
C ALA A 143 6.19 13.24 7.16
N PHE A 144 6.73 14.06 6.28
CA PHE A 144 7.61 13.66 5.18
C PHE A 144 8.95 14.36 5.35
N THR A 145 10.03 13.59 5.39
CA THR A 145 11.40 14.09 5.35
C THR A 145 11.91 14.01 3.92
N TRP A 146 12.45 15.11 3.42
CA TRP A 146 12.93 15.27 2.07
C TRP A 146 14.42 15.61 2.07
N LYS A 147 15.15 15.02 1.13
CA LYS A 147 16.56 15.33 0.84
C LYS A 147 16.79 15.34 -0.66
N GLU A 148 17.83 16.05 -1.09
CA GLU A 148 18.31 15.92 -2.47
C GLU A 148 18.98 14.57 -2.65
N VAL A 149 18.62 13.88 -3.73
CA VAL A 149 19.26 12.65 -4.18
C VAL A 149 20.11 12.93 -5.41
N ALA A 150 20.76 11.89 -5.96
CA ALA A 150 21.55 12.02 -7.18
C ALA A 150 20.75 12.73 -8.29
N GLY A 151 21.39 13.68 -8.96
CA GLY A 151 20.75 14.58 -9.94
C GLY A 151 20.09 15.84 -9.35
N GLY A 152 20.25 16.10 -8.05
CA GLY A 152 19.75 17.32 -7.39
C GLY A 152 18.24 17.33 -7.15
N ALA A 153 17.58 16.20 -7.32
CA ALA A 153 16.13 16.10 -7.19
C ALA A 153 15.73 15.89 -5.73
N TRP A 154 14.71 16.61 -5.25
CA TRP A 154 14.17 16.41 -3.90
C TRP A 154 13.31 15.16 -3.86
N ARG A 155 13.60 14.25 -2.92
CA ARG A 155 12.87 13.00 -2.71
C ARG A 155 12.57 12.77 -1.24
N VAL A 156 11.45 12.12 -0.98
CA VAL A 156 11.06 11.69 0.36
C VAL A 156 12.03 10.58 0.82
N THR A 157 12.82 10.84 1.86
CA THR A 157 13.70 9.87 2.51
C THR A 157 13.14 9.34 3.82
N GLY A 158 12.02 9.90 4.30
CA GLY A 158 11.33 9.43 5.49
C GLY A 158 9.85 9.76 5.45
N VAL A 159 8.98 8.83 5.85
CA VAL A 159 7.54 9.05 5.98
C VAL A 159 6.99 8.34 7.22
N GLY A 160 6.12 9.01 7.97
CA GLY A 160 5.45 8.41 9.13
C GLY A 160 4.82 9.46 10.04
N THR A 161 4.63 9.10 11.30
CA THR A 161 4.23 10.03 12.36
C THR A 161 5.21 9.89 13.52
N LYS A 162 5.18 10.84 14.47
CA LYS A 162 6.00 10.71 15.68
C LYS A 162 5.52 9.55 16.56
N ALA A 163 4.21 9.32 16.62
CA ALA A 163 3.61 8.23 17.39
C ALA A 163 3.93 6.84 16.81
N PHE A 164 3.92 6.68 15.49
CA PHE A 164 4.02 5.38 14.81
C PHE A 164 5.36 5.16 14.10
N LYS A 165 6.36 5.97 14.45
CA LYS A 165 7.71 5.97 13.90
C LYS A 165 7.75 6.29 12.40
N THR A 166 8.95 6.48 11.88
CA THR A 166 9.22 6.86 10.50
C THR A 166 9.82 5.70 9.73
N THR A 167 9.23 5.36 8.59
CA THR A 167 9.82 4.50 7.57
C THR A 167 10.83 5.31 6.77
N THR A 168 12.03 4.79 6.54
CA THR A 168 13.09 5.50 5.81
C THR A 168 13.36 4.90 4.44
N VAL A 169 13.87 5.72 3.54
CA VAL A 169 14.12 5.32 2.14
C VAL A 169 15.51 5.79 1.72
N ALA A 170 16.28 4.86 1.18
CA ALA A 170 17.56 5.12 0.53
C ALA A 170 17.41 5.06 -0.99
N TYR A 171 18.18 5.90 -1.67
CA TYR A 171 18.21 6.01 -3.12
C TYR A 171 19.60 5.68 -3.63
N ASP A 172 19.68 5.05 -4.80
CA ASP A 172 20.95 4.76 -5.46
C ASP A 172 21.55 6.02 -6.15
N SER A 173 22.71 5.85 -6.77
CA SER A 173 23.40 6.92 -7.49
C SER A 173 22.67 7.42 -8.74
N LYS A 174 21.56 6.79 -9.15
CA LYS A 174 20.67 7.24 -10.22
C LYS A 174 19.38 7.86 -9.67
N GLY A 175 19.26 8.02 -8.35
CA GLY A 175 18.08 8.56 -7.69
C GLY A 175 16.89 7.60 -7.64
N ARG A 176 17.10 6.30 -7.85
CA ARG A 176 16.06 5.26 -7.77
C ARG A 176 16.01 4.67 -6.37
N VAL A 177 14.84 4.25 -5.91
CA VAL A 177 14.69 3.61 -4.59
C VAL A 177 15.55 2.34 -4.54
N GLN A 178 16.47 2.26 -3.59
CA GLN A 178 17.35 1.12 -3.39
C GLN A 178 16.92 0.29 -2.20
N GLN A 179 16.53 0.95 -1.11
CA GLN A 179 16.18 0.31 0.14
C GLN A 179 15.10 1.09 0.86
N VAL A 180 14.21 0.37 1.53
CA VAL A 180 13.15 0.90 2.36
C VAL A 180 13.22 0.18 3.69
N ASP A 181 13.40 0.93 4.77
CA ASP A 181 13.51 0.38 6.12
C ASP A 181 12.29 0.77 6.95
N GLU A 182 11.52 -0.22 7.34
CA GLU A 182 10.33 -0.09 8.18
C GLU A 182 10.69 -0.43 9.63
N PRO A 183 10.43 0.48 10.58
CA PRO A 183 10.70 0.21 11.98
C PRO A 183 9.73 -0.83 12.53
N ALA A 184 10.14 -1.53 13.60
CA ALA A 184 9.23 -2.41 14.34
C ALA A 184 8.03 -1.63 14.90
N ARG A 185 6.83 -2.20 14.79
CA ARG A 185 5.54 -1.62 15.25
C ARG A 185 4.72 -2.70 15.94
N GLY A 186 4.43 -2.53 17.22
CA GLY A 186 3.76 -3.57 18.01
C GLY A 186 4.54 -4.88 17.96
N GLU A 187 3.87 -5.95 17.53
CA GLU A 187 4.45 -7.29 17.33
C GLU A 187 5.11 -7.47 15.94
N THR A 188 4.91 -6.51 15.03
CA THR A 188 5.53 -6.54 13.70
C THR A 188 7.01 -6.20 13.82
N PRO A 189 7.93 -7.11 13.44
CA PRO A 189 9.36 -6.85 13.52
C PRO A 189 9.78 -5.76 12.52
N ALA A 190 10.97 -5.20 12.72
CA ALA A 190 11.55 -4.30 11.73
C ALA A 190 11.82 -5.07 10.43
N ARG A 191 11.59 -4.39 9.30
CA ARG A 191 11.73 -4.97 7.95
C ARG A 191 12.58 -4.07 7.07
N SER A 192 13.37 -4.68 6.20
CA SER A 192 14.10 -3.96 5.15
C SER A 192 13.74 -4.54 3.80
N VAL A 193 13.28 -3.70 2.88
CA VAL A 193 12.99 -4.07 1.50
C VAL A 193 14.07 -3.50 0.63
N ARG A 194 14.79 -4.35 -0.10
CA ARG A 194 15.79 -3.95 -1.10
C ARG A 194 15.27 -4.19 -2.50
N VAL A 195 15.53 -3.21 -3.36
CA VAL A 195 15.20 -3.24 -4.79
C VAL A 195 16.51 -3.36 -5.55
N SER A 196 16.69 -4.51 -6.20
CA SER A 196 17.87 -4.75 -7.04
C SER A 196 17.55 -4.37 -8.48
N TYR A 197 18.52 -3.76 -9.16
CA TYR A 197 18.40 -3.39 -10.57
C TYR A 197 19.39 -4.18 -11.41
N ALA A 198 18.96 -4.63 -12.59
CA ALA A 198 19.83 -5.35 -13.50
C ALA A 198 20.95 -4.44 -14.04
N SER A 199 22.18 -4.94 -14.08
CA SER A 199 23.34 -4.24 -14.65
C SER A 199 23.54 -4.56 -16.14
N ALA A 200 22.97 -5.66 -16.64
CA ALA A 200 23.08 -6.11 -18.01
C ALA A 200 21.70 -6.56 -18.54
N THR A 201 21.53 -6.48 -19.86
CA THR A 201 20.34 -6.98 -20.55
C THR A 201 20.57 -8.42 -20.99
N THR A 202 19.71 -9.34 -20.55
CA THR A 202 19.69 -10.73 -21.01
C THR A 202 18.43 -11.07 -21.80
N ALA A 203 17.42 -10.18 -21.79
CA ALA A 203 16.24 -10.30 -22.64
C ALA A 203 16.60 -10.10 -24.13
N VAL A 204 16.17 -11.02 -25.00
CA VAL A 204 16.45 -10.99 -26.45
C VAL A 204 15.23 -11.46 -27.22
N GLY A 205 14.71 -10.62 -28.13
CA GLY A 205 13.53 -10.95 -28.92
C GLY A 205 12.35 -11.34 -28.03
N THR A 206 11.86 -12.57 -28.18
CA THR A 206 10.79 -13.16 -27.36
C THR A 206 11.29 -13.90 -26.12
N SER A 207 12.59 -14.13 -26.00
CA SER A 207 13.18 -14.76 -24.81
C SER A 207 13.21 -13.77 -23.66
N LEU A 208 12.50 -14.10 -22.59
CA LEU A 208 12.40 -13.26 -21.41
C LEU A 208 13.71 -13.25 -20.63
N GLY A 209 14.09 -12.10 -20.08
CA GLY A 209 15.29 -11.95 -19.27
C GLY A 209 15.33 -10.64 -18.48
N ASP A 210 16.52 -10.33 -17.97
CA ASP A 210 16.82 -9.06 -17.29
C ASP A 210 16.92 -7.93 -18.33
N MET A 211 16.56 -6.71 -17.94
CA MET A 211 16.74 -5.49 -18.74
C MET A 211 17.57 -4.48 -17.96
N ALA A 212 18.73 -4.08 -18.49
CA ALA A 212 19.65 -3.19 -17.79
C ALA A 212 18.96 -1.90 -17.32
N GLY A 213 19.19 -1.53 -16.05
CA GLY A 213 18.57 -0.36 -15.44
C GLY A 213 17.13 -0.55 -14.94
N ARG A 214 16.51 -1.71 -15.19
CA ARG A 214 15.17 -2.05 -14.66
C ARG A 214 15.27 -2.89 -13.39
N VAL A 215 14.16 -2.97 -12.64
CA VAL A 215 14.09 -3.83 -11.45
C VAL A 215 14.36 -5.28 -11.85
N LYS A 216 15.22 -5.96 -11.12
CA LYS A 216 15.52 -7.39 -11.30
C LYS A 216 14.78 -8.22 -10.29
N ASP A 217 14.90 -7.83 -9.02
CA ASP A 217 14.32 -8.54 -7.90
C ASP A 217 14.02 -7.62 -6.73
N ILE A 218 13.13 -8.08 -5.86
CA ILE A 218 12.84 -7.46 -4.57
C ILE A 218 13.12 -8.50 -3.49
N THR A 219 13.98 -8.12 -2.55
CA THR A 219 14.28 -8.93 -1.37
C THR A 219 13.76 -8.26 -0.11
N VAL A 220 13.19 -9.04 0.79
CA VAL A 220 12.73 -8.59 2.10
C VAL A 220 13.59 -9.27 3.17
N THR A 221 14.08 -8.46 4.10
CA THR A 221 14.80 -8.90 5.30
C THR A 221 13.94 -8.66 6.52
N GLU A 222 13.65 -9.72 7.27
CA GLU A 222 12.94 -9.66 8.56
C GLU A 222 13.80 -10.38 9.61
N GLY A 223 14.34 -9.64 10.57
CA GLY A 223 15.34 -10.18 11.49
C GLY A 223 16.57 -10.71 10.74
N ALA A 224 16.87 -12.00 10.89
CA ALA A 224 17.98 -12.67 10.20
C ALA A 224 17.57 -13.31 8.86
N THR A 225 16.28 -13.34 8.54
CA THR A 225 15.75 -14.01 7.35
C THR A 225 15.73 -13.06 6.17
N VAL A 226 16.36 -13.46 5.06
CA VAL A 226 16.31 -12.74 3.79
C VAL A 226 15.59 -13.60 2.77
N GLN A 227 14.53 -13.08 2.15
CA GLN A 227 13.76 -13.78 1.12
C GLN A 227 13.63 -12.91 -0.13
N THR A 228 13.86 -13.49 -1.31
CA THR A 228 13.46 -12.85 -2.56
C THR A 228 11.96 -13.05 -2.74
N ARG A 229 11.18 -11.96 -2.77
CA ARG A 229 9.71 -11.99 -2.86
C ARG A 229 9.21 -11.82 -4.29
N ALA A 230 10.00 -11.23 -5.17
CA ALA A 230 9.65 -11.06 -6.57
C ALA A 230 10.90 -11.07 -7.45
N ARG A 231 10.81 -11.70 -8.62
CA ARG A 231 11.73 -11.54 -9.75
C ARG A 231 10.97 -11.05 -10.97
N TYR A 232 11.61 -10.20 -11.75
CA TYR A 232 11.02 -9.53 -12.90
C TYR A 232 11.66 -10.01 -14.18
N SER A 233 10.87 -10.16 -15.23
CA SER A 233 11.38 -10.54 -16.55
C SER A 233 10.74 -9.71 -17.65
N TYR A 234 11.58 -9.34 -18.61
CA TYR A 234 11.28 -8.40 -19.67
C TYR A 234 11.47 -9.07 -21.03
N ASP A 235 10.79 -8.57 -22.07
CA ASP A 235 11.11 -8.94 -23.45
C ASP A 235 12.25 -8.07 -24.02
N GLY A 236 12.67 -8.35 -25.27
CA GLY A 236 13.74 -7.59 -25.93
C GLY A 236 13.42 -6.11 -26.19
N ARG A 237 12.15 -5.68 -26.04
CA ARG A 237 11.75 -4.26 -26.09
C ARG A 237 11.82 -3.59 -24.71
N GLY A 238 12.11 -4.35 -23.66
CA GLY A 238 12.15 -3.85 -22.28
C GLY A 238 10.78 -3.72 -21.63
N LEU A 239 9.73 -4.33 -22.20
CA LEU A 239 8.40 -4.36 -21.58
C LEU A 239 8.37 -5.42 -20.48
N LEU A 240 7.78 -5.09 -19.33
CA LEU A 240 7.61 -6.05 -18.24
C LEU A 240 6.64 -7.15 -18.65
N ARG A 241 7.11 -8.39 -18.77
CA ARG A 241 6.25 -9.52 -19.17
C ARG A 241 5.79 -10.35 -17.98
N LYS A 242 6.60 -10.40 -16.93
CA LYS A 242 6.39 -11.35 -15.84
C LYS A 242 6.96 -10.88 -14.52
N ALA A 243 6.23 -11.14 -13.44
CA ALA A 243 6.74 -11.15 -12.07
C ALA A 243 6.50 -12.55 -11.47
N THR A 244 7.50 -13.12 -10.80
CA THR A 244 7.41 -14.45 -10.16
C THR A 244 7.84 -14.40 -8.72
N ASP A 245 7.27 -15.26 -7.88
CA ASP A 245 7.76 -15.54 -6.54
C ASP A 245 8.80 -16.67 -6.63
N PRO A 246 10.09 -16.39 -6.39
CA PRO A 246 11.13 -17.41 -6.51
C PRO A 246 11.03 -18.51 -5.47
N ALA A 247 10.33 -18.29 -4.35
CA ALA A 247 10.19 -19.29 -3.29
C ALA A 247 9.17 -20.37 -3.65
N SER A 248 8.06 -19.99 -4.27
CA SER A 248 7.01 -20.93 -4.73
C SER A 248 7.15 -21.32 -6.20
N GLY A 249 7.89 -20.56 -7.00
CA GLY A 249 7.96 -20.70 -8.45
C GLY A 249 6.71 -20.22 -9.18
N LEU A 250 5.74 -19.65 -8.45
CA LEU A 250 4.48 -19.19 -9.02
C LEU A 250 4.63 -17.84 -9.71
N ASP A 251 3.77 -17.66 -10.71
CA ASP A 251 3.62 -16.38 -11.39
C ASP A 251 2.81 -15.46 -10.48
N LEU A 252 3.43 -14.36 -10.06
CA LEU A 252 2.72 -13.28 -9.38
C LEU A 252 1.92 -12.50 -10.43
N ASN A 253 2.54 -12.14 -11.55
CA ASN A 253 1.85 -11.38 -12.58
C ASN A 253 2.40 -11.74 -13.96
N ALA A 254 1.53 -11.71 -14.97
CA ALA A 254 1.90 -11.86 -16.37
C ALA A 254 1.20 -10.78 -17.20
N TYR A 255 1.91 -10.26 -18.21
CA TYR A 255 1.41 -9.20 -19.08
C TYR A 255 1.67 -9.51 -20.55
N THR A 256 0.69 -9.18 -21.38
CA THR A 256 0.85 -9.13 -22.83
C THR A 256 0.52 -7.74 -23.35
N TYR A 257 1.03 -7.42 -24.54
CA TYR A 257 0.98 -6.08 -25.09
C TYR A 257 0.56 -6.10 -26.55
N ASP A 258 -0.10 -5.03 -27.00
CA ASP A 258 -0.33 -4.78 -28.43
C ASP A 258 0.88 -4.14 -29.12
N GLY A 259 0.71 -3.74 -30.39
CA GLY A 259 1.75 -3.08 -31.18
C GLY A 259 2.08 -1.64 -30.74
N TYR A 260 1.34 -1.07 -29.79
CA TYR A 260 1.54 0.27 -29.21
C TYR A 260 2.02 0.20 -27.75
N ASP A 261 2.51 -0.97 -27.34
CA ASP A 261 3.04 -1.25 -26.00
C ASP A 261 2.01 -1.03 -24.86
N ARG A 262 0.72 -1.12 -25.19
CA ARG A 262 -0.37 -1.09 -24.20
C ARG A 262 -0.63 -2.49 -23.68
N VAL A 263 -0.89 -2.66 -22.39
CA VAL A 263 -1.23 -3.97 -21.84
C VAL A 263 -2.59 -4.40 -22.39
N VAL A 264 -2.67 -5.60 -22.98
CA VAL A 264 -3.94 -6.18 -23.47
C VAL A 264 -4.41 -7.35 -22.65
N THR A 265 -3.51 -8.03 -21.93
CA THR A 265 -3.88 -8.96 -20.87
C THR A 265 -3.01 -8.78 -19.65
N ALA A 266 -3.60 -8.94 -18.47
CA ALA A 266 -2.89 -8.90 -17.20
C ALA A 266 -3.38 -10.04 -16.30
N THR A 267 -2.46 -10.69 -15.59
CA THR A 267 -2.79 -11.53 -14.43
C THR A 267 -2.23 -10.92 -13.15
N THR A 268 -2.96 -11.05 -12.05
CA THR A 268 -2.53 -10.61 -10.71
C THR A 268 -2.11 -11.80 -9.85
N ASP A 269 -1.46 -11.49 -8.74
CA ASP A 269 -0.97 -12.44 -7.75
C ASP A 269 -2.11 -13.06 -6.94
N GLU A 270 -3.29 -12.46 -7.04
CA GLU A 270 -4.54 -12.94 -6.47
C GLU A 270 -5.31 -13.86 -7.44
N GLY A 271 -4.78 -14.12 -8.65
CA GLY A 271 -5.42 -14.99 -9.64
C GLY A 271 -6.38 -14.27 -10.59
N ALA A 272 -6.63 -12.98 -10.39
CA ALA A 272 -7.45 -12.17 -11.30
C ALA A 272 -6.78 -12.07 -12.67
N ARG A 273 -7.59 -12.09 -13.73
CA ARG A 273 -7.22 -12.08 -15.13
C ARG A 273 -8.06 -11.04 -15.81
N TRP A 274 -7.40 -10.19 -16.57
CA TRP A 274 -8.02 -9.06 -17.22
C TRP A 274 -7.70 -9.07 -18.70
N GLU A 275 -8.72 -8.85 -19.51
CA GLU A 275 -8.61 -8.49 -20.91
C GLU A 275 -8.89 -6.99 -21.06
N LEU A 276 -7.98 -6.29 -21.73
CA LEU A 276 -8.02 -4.85 -21.94
C LEU A 276 -8.12 -4.56 -23.43
N THR A 277 -9.21 -3.93 -23.84
CA THR A 277 -9.45 -3.56 -25.25
C THR A 277 -9.48 -2.05 -25.41
N TYR A 278 -8.80 -1.55 -26.44
CA TYR A 278 -8.68 -0.11 -26.71
C TYR A 278 -9.36 0.23 -28.03
N SER A 279 -10.34 1.14 -28.01
CA SER A 279 -10.98 1.66 -29.21
C SER A 279 -10.25 2.91 -29.71
N GLY A 280 -9.55 2.80 -30.84
CA GLY A 280 -8.89 3.93 -31.51
C GLY A 280 -7.98 4.75 -30.58
N ASP A 281 -8.42 5.99 -30.31
CA ASP A 281 -7.72 7.02 -29.56
C ASP A 281 -8.06 7.06 -28.05
N ALA A 282 -8.72 6.01 -27.53
CA ALA A 282 -9.13 5.90 -26.14
C ALA A 282 -7.96 5.67 -25.19
N VAL A 283 -7.83 6.54 -24.18
CA VAL A 283 -6.81 6.46 -23.13
C VAL A 283 -7.14 5.45 -22.02
N ALA A 284 -8.42 5.10 -21.88
CA ALA A 284 -8.88 4.08 -20.95
C ALA A 284 -9.31 2.83 -21.73
N PRO A 285 -8.77 1.64 -21.42
CA PRO A 285 -9.28 0.41 -22.01
C PRO A 285 -10.69 0.12 -21.50
N GLN A 286 -11.48 -0.58 -22.30
CA GLN A 286 -12.56 -1.41 -21.77
C GLN A 286 -11.91 -2.62 -21.10
N ALA A 287 -12.06 -2.72 -19.79
CA ALA A 287 -11.51 -3.80 -18.99
C ALA A 287 -12.59 -4.84 -18.70
N SER A 288 -12.31 -6.09 -19.06
CA SER A 288 -13.13 -7.25 -18.69
C SER A 288 -12.32 -8.13 -17.77
N GLU A 289 -12.83 -8.37 -16.55
CA GLU A 289 -12.30 -9.43 -15.71
C GLU A 289 -12.78 -10.78 -16.29
N THR A 290 -11.83 -11.67 -16.57
CA THR A 290 -12.08 -12.99 -17.15
C THR A 290 -11.80 -14.11 -16.15
N THR A 291 -11.50 -13.78 -14.90
CA THR A 291 -11.42 -14.79 -13.83
C THR A 291 -12.84 -15.09 -13.39
N GLY A 292 -13.33 -16.26 -13.79
CA GLY A 292 -14.60 -16.81 -13.31
C GLY A 292 -15.81 -15.87 -13.44
N THR A 293 -16.81 -16.11 -12.59
CA THR A 293 -18.01 -15.28 -12.47
C THR A 293 -18.02 -14.67 -11.07
N LEU A 294 -18.12 -13.35 -10.98
CA LEU A 294 -18.26 -12.67 -9.69
C LEU A 294 -19.53 -13.14 -8.94
N PRO A 295 -19.48 -13.36 -7.62
CA PRO A 295 -20.66 -13.72 -6.83
C PRO A 295 -21.75 -12.66 -6.95
N VAL A 296 -23.02 -12.98 -7.23
CA VAL A 296 -24.08 -11.96 -7.30
C VAL A 296 -24.16 -11.20 -5.96
N PRO A 297 -24.23 -9.85 -5.93
CA PRO A 297 -24.43 -9.11 -4.69
C PRO A 297 -25.69 -9.61 -3.96
N GLY A 298 -25.51 -10.08 -2.72
CA GLY A 298 -26.59 -10.69 -1.91
C GLY A 298 -26.94 -12.14 -2.29
N GLY A 299 -26.24 -12.75 -3.26
CA GLY A 299 -26.34 -14.16 -3.61
C GLY A 299 -25.51 -15.07 -2.70
N PRO A 300 -25.65 -16.41 -2.83
CA PRO A 300 -24.86 -17.36 -2.08
C PRO A 300 -23.37 -17.20 -2.41
N VAL A 301 -22.53 -17.20 -1.37
CA VAL A 301 -21.08 -17.04 -1.47
C VAL A 301 -20.44 -18.39 -1.19
N THR A 302 -19.47 -18.82 -2.02
CA THR A 302 -18.72 -20.06 -1.81
C THR A 302 -17.96 -19.98 -0.49
N GLY A 303 -18.25 -20.86 0.46
CA GLY A 303 -17.68 -20.70 1.80
C GLY A 303 -18.08 -21.78 2.78
N ALA A 304 -17.62 -21.59 4.02
CA ALA A 304 -18.00 -22.44 5.15
C ALA A 304 -19.52 -22.40 5.37
N ALA A 305 -20.14 -23.52 5.77
CA ALA A 305 -21.57 -23.54 6.05
C ALA A 305 -21.89 -22.64 7.26
N SER A 306 -20.97 -22.60 8.23
CA SER A 306 -21.03 -21.77 9.43
C SER A 306 -21.26 -20.28 9.16
N GLN A 307 -20.91 -19.75 7.97
CA GLN A 307 -21.15 -18.35 7.65
C GLN A 307 -22.63 -17.95 7.65
N ASN A 308 -23.54 -18.93 7.57
CA ASN A 308 -24.99 -18.73 7.60
C ASN A 308 -25.60 -18.94 9.00
N GLU A 309 -24.82 -19.43 9.96
CA GLU A 309 -25.27 -19.59 11.34
C GLU A 309 -25.42 -18.22 12.04
N PRO A 310 -26.25 -18.10 13.10
CA PRO A 310 -26.39 -16.83 13.82
C PRO A 310 -25.06 -16.25 14.32
N GLU A 311 -25.00 -14.92 14.44
CA GLU A 311 -23.84 -14.19 14.97
C GLU A 311 -23.47 -14.71 16.37
N GLY A 312 -22.16 -14.86 16.65
CA GLY A 312 -21.67 -15.36 17.93
C GLY A 312 -21.74 -16.89 18.11
N VAL A 313 -22.42 -17.61 17.22
CA VAL A 313 -22.44 -19.09 17.24
C VAL A 313 -21.17 -19.62 16.58
N ALA A 314 -20.45 -20.48 17.31
CA ALA A 314 -19.27 -21.16 16.81
C ALA A 314 -19.59 -22.10 15.63
N PRO A 315 -18.66 -22.32 14.69
CA PRO A 315 -18.80 -23.35 13.67
C PRO A 315 -19.08 -24.73 14.27
N GLY A 316 -19.72 -25.60 13.49
CA GLY A 316 -19.90 -26.99 13.88
C GLY A 316 -18.56 -27.74 13.94
N PRO A 317 -18.46 -28.81 14.76
CA PRO A 317 -17.23 -29.59 14.93
C PRO A 317 -16.65 -30.13 13.62
N GLU A 318 -17.47 -30.34 12.59
CA GLU A 318 -17.08 -30.79 11.26
C GLU A 318 -16.25 -29.78 10.44
N GLU A 319 -16.26 -28.51 10.84
CA GLU A 319 -15.43 -27.46 10.22
C GLU A 319 -14.07 -27.30 10.91
N PHE A 320 -13.84 -27.99 12.01
CA PHE A 320 -12.54 -28.03 12.68
C PHE A 320 -11.72 -29.20 12.16
N LEU A 321 -10.40 -29.03 12.17
CA LEU A 321 -9.49 -30.11 11.88
C LEU A 321 -9.54 -31.13 13.00
N ASP A 322 -9.44 -32.40 12.62
CA ASP A 322 -9.15 -33.45 13.58
C ASP A 322 -7.79 -33.13 14.22
N PRO A 323 -7.61 -33.19 15.55
CA PRO A 323 -6.33 -32.93 16.21
C PRO A 323 -5.15 -33.72 15.63
N ASP A 324 -5.41 -34.85 14.96
CA ASP A 324 -4.39 -35.68 14.30
C ASP A 324 -4.08 -35.26 12.85
N VAL A 325 -4.79 -34.28 12.28
CA VAL A 325 -4.65 -33.81 10.89
C VAL A 325 -4.16 -32.36 10.87
N SER A 326 -2.85 -32.18 10.66
CA SER A 326 -2.34 -30.89 10.23
C SER A 326 -2.69 -30.66 8.75
N LEU A 327 -3.50 -29.64 8.44
CA LEU A 327 -3.57 -29.16 7.07
C LEU A 327 -2.32 -28.31 6.79
N PRO A 328 -1.48 -28.69 5.81
CA PRO A 328 -0.33 -27.89 5.45
C PRO A 328 -0.73 -26.61 4.69
N LEU A 329 -2.00 -26.45 4.28
CA LEU A 329 -2.45 -25.39 3.39
C LEU A 329 -3.84 -24.84 3.79
N PRO A 330 -4.11 -23.55 3.49
CA PRO A 330 -5.42 -22.92 3.67
C PRO A 330 -6.51 -23.66 2.87
N TYR A 331 -7.70 -23.82 3.45
CA TYR A 331 -8.85 -24.42 2.79
C TYR A 331 -9.98 -23.38 2.58
N PRO A 332 -10.64 -23.38 1.41
CA PRO A 332 -10.35 -24.21 0.24
C PRO A 332 -9.09 -23.72 -0.49
N GLY A 333 -8.40 -24.61 -1.22
CA GLY A 333 -7.10 -24.33 -1.84
C GLY A 333 -7.00 -23.05 -2.70
N PRO A 334 -8.05 -22.65 -3.45
CA PRO A 334 -8.07 -21.37 -4.17
C PRO A 334 -8.00 -20.13 -3.25
N CYS A 335 -8.39 -20.26 -1.98
CA CYS A 335 -8.45 -19.18 -1.02
C CYS A 335 -7.16 -19.03 -0.20
N SER A 336 -6.02 -18.97 -0.89
CA SER A 336 -4.69 -18.96 -0.26
C SER A 336 -4.09 -17.56 -0.07
N THR A 337 -4.76 -16.53 -0.58
CA THR A 337 -4.33 -15.12 -0.55
C THR A 337 -5.31 -14.29 0.27
N ALA A 338 -4.84 -13.21 0.88
CA ALA A 338 -5.71 -12.26 1.57
C ALA A 338 -6.74 -11.65 0.60
N GLY A 339 -6.33 -11.42 -0.66
CA GLY A 339 -7.20 -10.89 -1.71
C GLY A 339 -8.41 -11.78 -1.98
N SER A 340 -8.22 -13.10 -2.06
CA SER A 340 -9.30 -14.06 -2.30
C SER A 340 -10.40 -14.04 -1.21
N TRP A 341 -10.03 -13.71 0.03
CA TRP A 341 -10.96 -13.60 1.15
C TRP A 341 -11.57 -12.21 1.28
N MET A 342 -10.76 -11.16 1.17
CA MET A 342 -11.15 -9.80 1.54
C MET A 342 -11.74 -9.00 0.38
N LEU A 343 -11.36 -9.30 -0.86
CA LEU A 343 -11.84 -8.58 -2.03
C LEU A 343 -13.08 -9.27 -2.62
N TYR A 344 -13.94 -8.48 -3.24
CA TYR A 344 -15.00 -9.01 -4.07
C TYR A 344 -14.42 -9.54 -5.38
N ALA A 345 -14.01 -10.81 -5.36
CA ALA A 345 -13.38 -11.53 -6.45
C ALA A 345 -14.17 -12.79 -6.82
N SER A 346 -13.85 -13.37 -7.96
CA SER A 346 -14.60 -14.49 -8.55
C SER A 346 -14.52 -15.79 -7.76
N GLU A 347 -13.45 -15.96 -6.98
CA GLU A 347 -13.25 -17.07 -6.05
C GLU A 347 -14.31 -17.06 -4.96
N GLY A 348 -14.77 -15.86 -4.59
CA GLY A 348 -15.87 -15.65 -3.66
C GLY A 348 -15.63 -16.27 -2.29
N CYS A 349 -14.39 -16.30 -1.78
CA CYS A 349 -14.09 -16.98 -0.53
C CYS A 349 -14.72 -16.27 0.67
N SER A 350 -15.49 -17.01 1.46
CA SER A 350 -16.11 -16.48 2.67
C SER A 350 -16.18 -17.51 3.79
N THR A 351 -15.99 -17.06 5.03
CA THR A 351 -16.05 -17.94 6.20
C THR A 351 -16.37 -17.16 7.47
N LYS A 352 -16.90 -17.82 8.50
CA LYS A 352 -16.98 -17.23 9.84
C LYS A 352 -15.58 -17.07 10.40
N VAL A 353 -15.32 -15.98 11.14
CA VAL A 353 -13.99 -15.69 11.65
C VAL A 353 -13.95 -15.55 13.17
N ALA A 354 -12.86 -16.03 13.77
CA ALA A 354 -12.55 -15.86 15.18
C ALA A 354 -11.84 -14.52 15.41
N HIS A 355 -12.61 -13.51 15.81
CA HIS A 355 -12.13 -12.15 16.08
C HIS A 355 -12.94 -11.54 17.25
N HIS A 356 -12.43 -11.72 18.47
CA HIS A 356 -13.13 -11.34 19.72
C HIS A 356 -14.54 -11.95 19.81
N GLY A 357 -14.64 -13.24 19.49
CA GLY A 357 -15.88 -13.96 19.25
C GLY A 357 -15.98 -14.45 17.81
N TRP A 358 -16.94 -15.32 17.55
CA TRP A 358 -17.23 -15.80 16.20
C TRP A 358 -18.11 -14.81 15.44
N ARG A 359 -17.55 -14.22 14.38
CA ARG A 359 -18.15 -13.13 13.61
C ARG A 359 -18.57 -13.56 12.20
N ASN A 360 -19.79 -13.21 11.81
CA ASN A 360 -20.28 -13.47 10.48
C ASN A 360 -19.78 -12.43 9.47
N PRO A 361 -19.29 -12.87 8.31
CA PRO A 361 -18.83 -11.97 7.28
C PRO A 361 -20.01 -11.35 6.51
N SER A 362 -19.87 -10.07 6.14
CA SER A 362 -20.82 -9.36 5.30
C SER A 362 -20.09 -8.56 4.20
N TRP A 363 -20.81 -8.24 3.12
CA TRP A 363 -20.29 -7.36 2.08
C TRP A 363 -20.35 -5.91 2.56
N LYS A 364 -19.22 -5.23 2.53
CA LYS A 364 -19.07 -3.81 2.83
C LYS A 364 -18.74 -3.06 1.54
N GLN A 365 -19.09 -1.79 1.47
CA GLN A 365 -18.80 -0.95 0.32
C GLN A 365 -17.88 0.21 0.73
N LEU A 366 -16.71 0.30 0.10
CA LEU A 366 -15.80 1.43 0.25
C LEU A 366 -16.40 2.68 -0.40
N LYS A 367 -15.89 3.87 -0.08
CA LYS A 367 -16.40 5.13 -0.65
C LYS A 367 -16.35 5.17 -2.18
N SER A 368 -15.38 4.49 -2.82
CA SER A 368 -15.30 4.38 -4.28
C SER A 368 -16.38 3.51 -4.93
N GLY A 369 -17.18 2.80 -4.14
CA GLY A 369 -18.14 1.81 -4.62
C GLY A 369 -17.58 0.38 -4.68
N THR A 370 -16.28 0.20 -4.42
CA THR A 370 -15.63 -1.12 -4.34
C THR A 370 -16.24 -1.95 -3.21
N PHE A 371 -16.61 -3.21 -3.49
CA PHE A 371 -17.05 -4.15 -2.46
C PHE A 371 -15.87 -4.92 -1.84
N VAL A 372 -15.93 -5.10 -0.53
CA VAL A 372 -14.96 -5.87 0.26
C VAL A 372 -15.70 -6.73 1.28
N ARG A 373 -15.08 -7.82 1.72
CA ARG A 373 -15.62 -8.69 2.77
C ARG A 373 -15.13 -8.18 4.13
N GLY A 374 -16.05 -8.00 5.08
CA GLY A 374 -15.73 -7.50 6.41
C GLY A 374 -16.64 -8.07 7.50
N VAL A 375 -16.32 -7.79 8.76
CA VAL A 375 -17.14 -8.14 9.94
C VAL A 375 -17.53 -6.90 10.72
N ASP A 376 -18.71 -6.92 11.35
CA ASP A 376 -19.13 -5.88 12.28
C ASP A 376 -18.65 -6.23 13.69
N ASN A 377 -17.55 -5.63 14.13
CA ASN A 377 -17.04 -5.80 15.49
C ASN A 377 -16.79 -4.44 16.15
N ASP A 378 -15.70 -3.79 15.76
CA ASP A 378 -15.16 -2.61 16.43
C ASP A 378 -14.64 -1.55 15.45
N HIS A 379 -14.85 -1.77 14.14
CA HIS A 379 -14.49 -0.83 13.08
C HIS A 379 -13.01 -0.44 13.18
N CYS A 380 -12.70 0.86 13.20
CA CYS A 380 -11.33 1.34 13.21
C CYS A 380 -10.75 1.46 14.63
N THR A 381 -10.96 0.46 15.50
CA THR A 381 -10.54 0.45 16.92
C THR A 381 -9.18 1.05 17.12
N THR A 382 -9.04 1.86 18.17
CA THR A 382 -7.84 2.68 18.43
C THR A 382 -7.60 3.76 17.39
N ALA A 383 -8.62 4.18 16.66
CA ALA A 383 -8.62 5.36 15.79
C ALA A 383 -10.06 5.78 15.45
N PRO A 384 -10.26 7.00 14.93
CA PRO A 384 -11.58 7.43 14.51
C PRO A 384 -12.02 6.66 13.26
N ASP A 385 -13.29 6.28 13.20
CA ASP A 385 -13.95 5.69 12.04
C ASP A 385 -14.03 6.64 10.85
N ARG A 386 -14.25 7.93 11.15
CA ARG A 386 -14.51 8.98 10.16
C ARG A 386 -13.61 10.21 10.34
N PRO A 387 -12.28 10.06 10.34
CA PRO A 387 -11.37 11.18 10.55
C PRO A 387 -11.59 12.22 9.45
N LEU A 388 -11.88 13.46 9.86
CA LEU A 388 -12.16 14.58 8.94
C LEU A 388 -13.32 14.32 7.97
N GLY A 389 -14.23 13.39 8.30
CA GLY A 389 -15.37 13.00 7.46
C GLY A 389 -15.06 11.94 6.40
N TYR A 390 -13.85 11.40 6.35
CA TYR A 390 -13.50 10.28 5.47
C TYR A 390 -13.90 8.95 6.12
N ASP A 391 -14.91 8.27 5.56
CA ASP A 391 -15.40 6.98 6.07
C ASP A 391 -14.45 5.83 5.74
N PHE A 392 -13.74 5.33 6.76
CA PHE A 392 -12.80 4.23 6.67
C PHE A 392 -13.32 2.90 7.24
N ARG A 393 -14.52 2.87 7.82
CA ARG A 393 -15.08 1.70 8.51
C ARG A 393 -15.08 0.44 7.66
N ALA A 394 -15.53 0.52 6.42
CA ALA A 394 -15.55 -0.64 5.53
C ALA A 394 -14.15 -1.23 5.23
N ALA A 395 -13.08 -0.42 5.30
CA ALA A 395 -11.71 -0.93 5.20
C ALA A 395 -11.25 -1.57 6.50
N CYS A 396 -11.61 -1.00 7.66
CA CYS A 396 -11.30 -1.56 8.98
C CYS A 396 -12.05 -2.88 9.21
N ASP A 397 -13.36 -2.94 8.93
CA ASP A 397 -14.16 -4.18 8.97
C ASP A 397 -13.55 -5.30 8.12
N ALA A 398 -12.97 -4.93 6.96
CA ALA A 398 -12.29 -5.87 6.08
C ALA A 398 -10.93 -6.32 6.62
N HIS A 399 -10.21 -5.43 7.31
CA HIS A 399 -8.97 -5.76 8.01
C HIS A 399 -9.22 -6.73 9.17
N ASP A 400 -10.25 -6.47 10.00
CA ASP A 400 -10.68 -7.38 11.07
C ASP A 400 -11.07 -8.75 10.52
N TYR A 401 -11.78 -8.77 9.40
CA TYR A 401 -12.12 -10.03 8.74
C TYR A 401 -10.87 -10.78 8.28
N GLY A 402 -9.92 -10.10 7.61
CA GLY A 402 -8.64 -10.69 7.21
C GLY A 402 -7.86 -11.24 8.41
N TYR A 403 -7.77 -10.47 9.51
CA TYR A 403 -7.14 -10.91 10.75
C TYR A 403 -7.86 -12.10 11.39
N GLY A 404 -9.19 -12.10 11.37
CA GLY A 404 -10.01 -13.20 11.85
C GLY A 404 -9.84 -14.48 11.00
N THR A 405 -9.67 -14.37 9.68
CA THR A 405 -9.32 -15.55 8.85
C THR A 405 -7.95 -16.12 9.21
N ILE A 406 -6.99 -15.29 9.63
CA ILE A 406 -5.73 -15.75 10.19
C ILE A 406 -5.97 -16.36 11.58
N GLY A 407 -6.80 -15.73 12.41
CA GLY A 407 -7.18 -16.20 13.73
C GLY A 407 -7.80 -17.60 13.73
N ASN A 408 -8.60 -17.92 12.70
CA ASN A 408 -9.15 -19.27 12.48
C ASN A 408 -8.08 -20.37 12.47
N SER A 409 -6.86 -20.07 11.96
CA SER A 409 -5.75 -21.05 11.98
C SER A 409 -5.28 -21.39 13.40
N SER A 410 -5.41 -20.45 14.35
CA SER A 410 -5.09 -20.67 15.77
C SER A 410 -6.20 -21.43 16.51
N LYS A 411 -7.38 -21.55 15.90
CA LYS A 411 -8.53 -22.31 16.41
C LYS A 411 -8.73 -23.64 15.70
N GLU A 412 -7.78 -24.05 14.84
CA GLU A 412 -7.88 -25.28 14.04
C GLU A 412 -9.12 -25.30 13.13
N HIS A 413 -9.69 -24.12 12.82
CA HIS A 413 -10.81 -24.00 11.90
C HIS A 413 -10.27 -24.10 10.47
N ARG A 414 -10.76 -25.07 9.70
CA ARG A 414 -10.19 -25.43 8.39
C ARG A 414 -10.22 -24.26 7.39
N TYR A 415 -11.25 -23.41 7.48
CA TYR A 415 -11.38 -22.22 6.64
C TYR A 415 -10.56 -21.08 7.23
N SER A 416 -9.28 -21.04 6.87
CA SER A 416 -8.33 -20.10 7.45
C SER A 416 -7.30 -19.62 6.45
N LEU A 417 -6.67 -18.49 6.79
CA LEU A 417 -5.50 -17.94 6.13
C LEU A 417 -4.26 -18.24 6.99
N SER A 418 -3.12 -18.53 6.35
CA SER A 418 -1.89 -18.80 7.10
C SER A 418 -1.43 -17.59 7.92
N PRO A 419 -0.87 -17.77 9.13
CA PRO A 419 -0.26 -16.68 9.91
C PRO A 419 0.84 -15.91 9.15
N SER A 420 1.47 -16.52 8.14
CA SER A 420 2.46 -15.85 7.28
C SER A 420 1.87 -14.74 6.41
N LYS A 421 0.54 -14.58 6.37
CA LYS A 421 -0.18 -13.66 5.49
C LYS A 421 -0.57 -12.33 6.12
N VAL A 422 -0.19 -12.07 7.38
CA VAL A 422 -0.43 -10.77 8.06
C VAL A 422 0.00 -9.59 7.19
N ALA A 423 1.20 -9.66 6.61
CA ALA A 423 1.70 -8.58 5.75
C ALA A 423 0.86 -8.35 4.48
N GLU A 424 0.20 -9.39 3.97
CA GLU A 424 -0.67 -9.31 2.80
C GLU A 424 -2.01 -8.65 3.16
N VAL A 425 -2.59 -9.03 4.31
CA VAL A 425 -3.79 -8.40 4.87
C VAL A 425 -3.56 -6.91 5.16
N ASP A 426 -2.42 -6.56 5.77
CA ASP A 426 -2.05 -5.16 6.04
C ASP A 426 -1.84 -4.36 4.75
N ALA A 427 -1.25 -4.98 3.72
CA ALA A 427 -1.06 -4.33 2.43
C ALA A 427 -2.40 -4.04 1.72
N LEU A 428 -3.36 -4.97 1.81
CA LEU A 428 -4.70 -4.76 1.28
C LEU A 428 -5.47 -3.71 2.07
N PHE A 429 -5.37 -3.72 3.41
CA PHE A 429 -5.95 -2.66 4.23
C PHE A 429 -5.40 -1.28 3.85
N TRP A 430 -4.09 -1.16 3.65
CA TRP A 430 -3.48 0.06 3.14
C TRP A 430 -4.08 0.48 1.78
N ASP A 431 -4.19 -0.43 0.82
CA ASP A 431 -4.77 -0.17 -0.51
C ASP A 431 -6.23 0.30 -0.40
N MET A 432 -7.02 -0.36 0.45
CA MET A 432 -8.42 -0.01 0.72
C MET A 432 -8.55 1.40 1.31
N LEU A 433 -7.70 1.77 2.28
CA LEU A 433 -7.70 3.12 2.86
C LEU A 433 -7.22 4.17 1.85
N TYR A 434 -6.01 3.98 1.31
CA TYR A 434 -5.25 5.02 0.63
C TYR A 434 -5.67 5.23 -0.82
N ASP A 435 -5.89 4.15 -1.57
CA ASP A 435 -6.22 4.27 -2.98
C ASP A 435 -7.73 4.14 -3.21
N ARG A 436 -8.33 3.02 -2.76
CA ARG A 436 -9.73 2.74 -3.06
C ARG A 436 -10.68 3.69 -2.34
N THR A 437 -10.52 3.94 -1.05
CA THR A 437 -11.43 4.82 -0.31
C THR A 437 -11.21 6.28 -0.69
N CYS A 438 -9.96 6.76 -0.69
CA CYS A 438 -9.67 8.15 -0.98
C CYS A 438 -10.01 8.58 -2.42
N ARG A 439 -9.95 7.67 -3.40
CA ARG A 439 -10.40 7.95 -4.77
C ARG A 439 -11.87 8.37 -4.85
N GLY A 440 -12.70 7.93 -3.91
CA GLY A 440 -14.13 8.29 -3.84
C GLY A 440 -14.42 9.71 -3.34
N TYR A 441 -13.39 10.48 -2.95
CA TYR A 441 -13.54 11.85 -2.47
C TYR A 441 -13.01 12.89 -3.48
N ALA A 442 -13.58 14.10 -3.43
CA ALA A 442 -13.17 15.19 -4.31
C ALA A 442 -11.72 15.61 -4.04
N VAL A 443 -11.39 15.86 -2.77
CA VAL A 443 -10.04 16.21 -2.29
C VAL A 443 -9.42 14.98 -1.63
N LYS A 444 -8.34 14.47 -2.21
CA LYS A 444 -7.78 13.14 -1.92
C LYS A 444 -6.55 13.19 -1.03
N SER A 445 -5.75 14.25 -1.09
CA SER A 445 -4.50 14.38 -0.34
C SER A 445 -4.72 14.35 1.18
N PRO A 446 -5.69 15.07 1.77
CA PRO A 446 -5.95 14.98 3.21
C PRO A 446 -6.48 13.59 3.61
N CYS A 447 -7.29 12.94 2.75
CA CYS A 447 -7.73 11.56 2.98
C CYS A 447 -6.53 10.60 3.02
N ARG A 448 -5.63 10.68 2.04
CA ARG A 448 -4.42 9.85 1.96
C ARG A 448 -3.47 10.08 3.14
N ALA A 449 -3.41 11.31 3.63
CA ALA A 449 -2.64 11.65 4.82
C ALA A 449 -3.31 11.10 6.10
N ALA A 450 -4.65 11.14 6.20
CA ALA A 450 -5.39 10.49 7.28
C ALA A 450 -5.23 8.96 7.26
N ALA A 451 -5.30 8.33 6.08
CA ALA A 451 -5.02 6.91 5.87
C ALA A 451 -3.61 6.52 6.37
N THR A 452 -2.61 7.38 6.16
CA THR A 452 -1.23 7.18 6.67
C THR A 452 -1.18 7.07 8.20
N ALA A 453 -1.89 7.95 8.90
CA ALA A 453 -1.95 7.92 10.36
C ALA A 453 -2.77 6.73 10.87
N LEU A 454 -3.92 6.45 10.24
CA LEU A 454 -4.80 5.34 10.60
C LEU A 454 -4.10 3.99 10.45
N TYR A 455 -3.44 3.75 9.31
CA TYR A 455 -2.63 2.55 9.10
C TYR A 455 -1.54 2.39 10.16
N GLY A 456 -0.93 3.50 10.60
CA GLY A 456 0.05 3.49 11.69
C GLY A 456 -0.54 3.07 13.03
N ALA A 457 -1.76 3.53 13.35
CA ALA A 457 -2.47 3.20 14.58
C ALA A 457 -2.80 1.70 14.63
N VAL A 458 -3.48 1.22 13.58
CA VAL A 458 -3.89 -0.19 13.46
C VAL A 458 -2.68 -1.12 13.42
N ALA A 459 -1.61 -0.78 12.69
CA ALA A 459 -0.41 -1.63 12.63
C ALA A 459 0.32 -1.78 13.99
N VAL A 460 0.08 -0.89 14.97
CA VAL A 460 0.65 -0.99 16.32
C VAL A 460 -0.25 -1.79 17.26
N SER A 461 -1.57 -1.73 17.09
CA SER A 461 -2.56 -2.36 17.97
C SER A 461 -3.03 -3.73 17.50
N ALA A 462 -3.01 -4.00 16.19
CA ALA A 462 -3.60 -5.21 15.61
C ALA A 462 -2.81 -6.48 15.96
N ARG A 463 -3.54 -7.50 16.44
CA ARG A 463 -2.99 -8.81 16.85
C ARG A 463 -3.94 -9.94 16.48
N ALA A 464 -3.70 -10.59 15.33
CA ALA A 464 -4.56 -11.67 14.83
C ALA A 464 -4.74 -12.81 15.85
N LYS A 465 -3.65 -13.22 16.53
CA LYS A 465 -3.70 -14.26 17.55
C LYS A 465 -4.47 -13.83 18.81
N ALA A 466 -4.31 -12.59 19.27
CA ALA A 466 -5.01 -12.12 20.46
C ALA A 466 -6.53 -12.04 20.23
N GLY A 467 -6.95 -11.65 19.02
CA GLY A 467 -8.37 -11.68 18.62
C GLY A 467 -8.94 -13.09 18.60
N ALA A 468 -8.16 -14.07 18.14
CA ALA A 468 -8.54 -15.49 18.20
C ALA A 468 -8.59 -16.00 19.64
N ASP A 469 -7.56 -15.76 20.46
CA ASP A 469 -7.49 -16.25 21.84
C ASP A 469 -8.63 -15.69 22.73
N ALA A 470 -9.17 -14.53 22.37
CA ALA A 470 -10.35 -13.94 23.00
C ALA A 470 -11.70 -14.53 22.52
N THR A 471 -11.69 -15.52 21.61
CA THR A 471 -12.86 -16.19 21.01
C THR A 471 -13.15 -17.53 21.65
#